data_AF-A0A4Y4CYC2-F1
#
_entry.id   AF-A0A4Y4CYC2-F1
#
_cell.length_a   1.000
_cell.length_b   1.000
_cell.length_c   1.000
_cell.angle_alpha   90.00
_cell.angle_beta   90.00
_cell.angle_gamma   90.00
#
_symmetry.space_group_name_H-M   'P 1'
#
loop_
_entity.id
_entity.type
_entity.pdbx_description
1 polymer ?
#
loop_
_entity_poly.entity_id
_entity_poly.type
_entity_poly.pdbx_seq_one_letter_code
_entity_poly.pdbx_strand_id
1 'polypeptide(L)'
;MIVTAATLVLILVGVGVYGLVTGPRTPDPPPATPSPSAPVTPGGDPRDLAPIPETDDPEEFARSVATALFAWDTASGLMPLDYTSVLLEVADPTGIEQAGLASDIVGYLPTRDSWTELRKYSTTQRLEITEVFVPEAWADAVEQAQPGQLQPGTTAYTIEGIRHRAGVWNDEPTTSAHEVAFTIFLTCPPDSDPCYLLRLSILDQPLR
;
A
#
# COMPACT_ATOMS: atom_id res chain seq x y z
N MET A 1 15.77 -46.89 -25.99
CA MET A 1 15.11 -46.19 -24.87
C MET A 1 14.39 -44.94 -25.41
N ILE A 2 13.41 -45.13 -26.30
CA ILE A 2 12.70 -44.05 -27.04
C ILE A 2 11.17 -44.25 -26.96
N VAL A 3 10.71 -45.42 -26.50
CA VAL A 3 9.28 -45.77 -26.49
C VAL A 3 8.53 -45.13 -25.31
N THR A 4 9.20 -44.79 -24.20
CA THR A 4 8.56 -44.16 -23.04
C THR A 4 8.27 -42.67 -23.21
N ALA A 5 8.99 -41.96 -24.07
CA ALA A 5 8.77 -40.52 -24.31
C ALA A 5 7.57 -40.25 -25.24
N ALA A 6 7.25 -41.17 -26.15
CA ALA A 6 6.14 -41.00 -27.10
C ALA A 6 4.76 -41.17 -26.42
N THR A 7 4.66 -42.00 -25.39
CA THR A 7 3.37 -42.30 -24.72
C THR A 7 2.91 -41.16 -23.81
N LEU A 8 3.83 -40.37 -23.24
CA LEU A 8 3.51 -39.26 -22.34
C LEU A 8 2.99 -38.02 -23.08
N VAL A 9 3.46 -37.80 -24.32
CA VAL A 9 2.99 -36.69 -25.18
C VAL A 9 1.57 -36.95 -25.71
N LEU A 10 1.19 -38.22 -25.96
CA LEU A 10 -0.14 -38.58 -26.42
C LEU A 10 -1.25 -38.43 -25.35
N ILE A 11 -0.91 -38.57 -24.06
CA ILE A 11 -1.87 -38.41 -22.97
C ILE A 11 -2.17 -36.93 -22.67
N LEU A 12 -1.20 -36.02 -22.85
CA LEU A 12 -1.39 -34.59 -22.62
C LEU A 12 -2.25 -33.89 -23.68
N VAL A 13 -2.27 -34.40 -24.93
CA VAL A 13 -3.12 -33.86 -26.00
C VAL A 13 -4.59 -34.34 -25.85
N GLY A 14 -4.82 -35.50 -25.23
CA GLY A 14 -6.18 -36.06 -25.06
C GLY A 14 -7.04 -35.34 -24.00
N VAL A 15 -6.43 -34.80 -22.93
CA VAL A 15 -7.17 -34.10 -21.86
C VAL A 15 -7.53 -32.67 -22.27
N GLY A 16 -6.73 -32.03 -23.14
CA GLY A 16 -6.97 -30.67 -23.63
C GLY A 16 -8.12 -30.55 -24.63
N VAL A 17 -8.51 -31.62 -25.32
CA VAL A 17 -9.55 -31.57 -26.37
C VAL A 17 -10.92 -32.06 -25.88
N TYR A 18 -10.98 -32.96 -24.89
CA TYR A 18 -12.27 -33.47 -24.37
C TYR A 18 -12.94 -32.56 -23.31
N GLY A 19 -12.19 -31.64 -22.69
CA GLY A 19 -12.74 -30.60 -21.82
C GLY A 19 -13.39 -29.42 -22.55
N LEU A 20 -13.18 -29.30 -23.88
CA LEU A 20 -13.65 -28.17 -24.68
C LEU A 20 -14.95 -28.44 -25.46
N VAL A 21 -15.49 -29.67 -25.41
CA VAL A 21 -16.63 -30.09 -26.27
C VAL A 21 -17.93 -30.33 -25.49
N THR A 22 -17.94 -30.31 -24.16
CA THR A 22 -19.19 -30.41 -23.37
C THR A 22 -19.22 -29.47 -22.16
N GLY A 23 -19.32 -28.17 -22.43
CA GLY A 23 -19.67 -27.18 -21.40
C GLY A 23 -21.16 -27.29 -21.01
N PRO A 24 -21.53 -27.10 -19.73
CA PRO A 24 -22.93 -27.06 -19.30
C PRO A 24 -23.64 -25.85 -19.92
N ARG A 25 -24.88 -26.06 -20.41
CA ARG A 25 -25.75 -24.95 -20.85
C ARG A 25 -26.15 -24.11 -19.64
N THR A 26 -25.59 -22.92 -19.51
CA THR A 26 -26.14 -21.86 -18.67
C THR A 26 -27.35 -21.22 -19.37
N PRO A 27 -28.45 -20.92 -18.64
CA PRO A 27 -29.57 -20.16 -19.20
C PRO A 27 -29.15 -18.73 -19.58
N ASP A 28 -29.79 -18.17 -20.60
CA ASP A 28 -29.59 -16.78 -21.04
C ASP A 28 -29.73 -15.79 -19.87
N PRO A 29 -28.82 -14.81 -19.73
CA PRO A 29 -29.04 -13.68 -18.82
C PRO A 29 -30.15 -12.77 -19.38
N PRO A 30 -31.01 -12.19 -18.53
CA PRO A 30 -31.94 -11.15 -18.96
C PRO A 30 -31.16 -9.93 -19.50
N PRO A 31 -31.75 -9.12 -20.39
CA PRO A 31 -31.08 -7.99 -21.00
C PRO A 31 -30.53 -7.04 -19.93
N ALA A 32 -29.22 -6.79 -20.01
CA ALA A 32 -28.51 -5.88 -19.12
C ALA A 32 -29.07 -4.46 -19.28
N THR A 33 -29.73 -3.96 -18.23
CA THR A 33 -29.91 -2.53 -18.03
C THR A 33 -28.51 -1.90 -18.00
N PRO A 34 -28.26 -0.76 -18.67
CA PRO A 34 -26.96 -0.10 -18.59
C PRO A 34 -26.66 0.19 -17.11
N SER A 35 -25.62 -0.46 -16.56
CA SER A 35 -25.05 -0.05 -15.29
C SER A 35 -24.67 1.42 -15.41
N PRO A 36 -25.00 2.26 -14.41
CA PRO A 36 -24.48 3.61 -14.39
C PRO A 36 -22.95 3.49 -14.35
N SER A 37 -22.29 4.00 -15.39
CA SER A 37 -20.87 4.30 -15.30
C SER A 37 -20.69 5.12 -14.03
N ALA A 38 -19.86 4.65 -13.11
CA ALA A 38 -19.43 5.47 -11.98
C ALA A 38 -18.94 6.80 -12.55
N PRO A 39 -19.29 7.96 -11.95
CA PRO A 39 -18.77 9.22 -12.42
C PRO A 39 -17.24 9.14 -12.35
N VAL A 40 -16.57 9.23 -13.49
CA VAL A 40 -15.17 9.63 -13.51
C VAL A 40 -15.20 11.08 -13.08
N THR A 41 -14.88 11.35 -11.81
CA THR A 41 -14.69 12.72 -11.34
C THR A 41 -13.68 13.38 -12.29
N PRO A 42 -13.99 14.53 -12.91
CA PRO A 42 -13.03 15.24 -13.74
C PRO A 42 -11.76 15.49 -12.92
N GLY A 43 -10.62 15.09 -13.50
CA GLY A 43 -9.32 15.02 -12.84
C GLY A 43 -8.88 16.32 -12.20
N GLY A 44 -8.45 16.22 -10.95
CA GLY A 44 -7.54 17.19 -10.35
C GLY A 44 -6.21 17.20 -11.09
N ASP A 45 -5.38 18.22 -10.84
CA ASP A 45 -4.01 18.21 -11.34
C ASP A 45 -3.33 16.94 -10.83
N PRO A 46 -2.70 16.10 -11.67
CA PRO A 46 -1.91 14.96 -11.21
C PRO A 46 -0.82 15.33 -10.20
N ARG A 47 -0.49 16.62 -10.09
CA ARG A 47 0.45 17.18 -9.10
C ARG A 47 -0.19 17.53 -7.76
N ASP A 48 -1.51 17.57 -7.66
CA ASP A 48 -2.22 17.81 -6.41
C ASP A 48 -2.32 16.49 -5.64
N LEU A 49 -1.46 16.35 -4.63
CA LEU A 49 -1.54 15.23 -3.69
C LEU A 49 -2.70 15.45 -2.72
N ALA A 50 -3.51 14.41 -2.52
CA ALA A 50 -4.55 14.45 -1.52
C ALA A 50 -3.92 14.55 -0.11
N PRO A 51 -4.35 15.49 0.74
CA PRO A 51 -3.87 15.56 2.11
C PRO A 51 -4.34 14.35 2.90
N ILE A 52 -3.59 13.99 3.94
CA ILE A 52 -4.00 12.98 4.92
C ILE A 52 -5.09 13.63 5.80
N PRO A 53 -6.31 13.06 5.89
CA PRO A 53 -7.36 13.64 6.71
C PRO A 53 -6.97 13.74 8.19
N GLU A 54 -7.28 14.87 8.81
CA GLU A 54 -7.22 15.01 10.26
C GLU A 54 -8.34 14.15 10.89
N THR A 55 -7.98 13.32 11.86
CA THR A 55 -8.92 12.46 12.61
C THR A 55 -8.33 12.19 14.00
N ASP A 56 -9.19 12.01 15.00
CA ASP A 56 -8.82 11.55 16.34
C ASP A 56 -8.95 10.02 16.50
N ASP A 57 -9.39 9.32 15.44
CA ASP A 57 -9.39 7.85 15.37
C ASP A 57 -8.00 7.34 14.94
N PRO A 58 -7.29 6.62 15.83
CA PRO A 58 -5.93 6.18 15.56
C PRO A 58 -5.81 5.14 14.44
N GLU A 59 -6.83 4.29 14.24
CA GLU A 59 -6.80 3.28 13.19
C GLU A 59 -7.08 3.91 11.82
N GLU A 60 -8.04 4.83 11.75
CA GLU A 60 -8.34 5.59 10.53
C GLU A 60 -7.13 6.44 10.10
N PHE A 61 -6.46 7.08 11.06
CA PHE A 61 -5.22 7.81 10.79
C PHE A 61 -4.12 6.88 10.27
N ALA A 62 -3.89 5.73 10.92
CA ALA A 62 -2.88 4.76 10.49
C ALA A 62 -3.15 4.24 9.06
N ARG A 63 -4.41 3.96 8.71
CA ARG A 63 -4.81 3.55 7.35
C ARG A 63 -4.56 4.64 6.30
N SER A 64 -4.82 5.89 6.66
CA SER A 64 -4.60 7.04 5.78
C SER A 64 -3.11 7.28 5.51
N VAL A 65 -2.28 7.23 6.56
CA VAL A 65 -0.81 7.29 6.46
C VAL A 65 -0.26 6.12 5.62
N ALA A 66 -0.72 4.90 5.89
CA ALA A 66 -0.31 3.71 5.14
C ALA A 66 -0.64 3.82 3.65
N THR A 67 -1.81 4.37 3.31
CA THR A 67 -2.20 4.61 1.92
C THR A 67 -1.30 5.66 1.28
N ALA A 68 -1.06 6.79 1.95
CA ALA A 68 -0.20 7.88 1.44
C ALA A 68 1.26 7.44 1.21
N LEU A 69 1.83 6.59 2.08
CA LEU A 69 3.18 6.02 1.91
C LEU A 69 3.36 5.27 0.59
N PHE A 70 2.28 4.66 0.06
CA PHE A 70 2.35 3.77 -1.09
C PHE A 70 1.66 4.32 -2.34
N ALA A 71 0.85 5.38 -2.23
CA ALA A 71 0.07 5.96 -3.32
C ALA A 71 0.88 7.00 -4.10
N TRP A 72 1.79 6.54 -4.95
CA TRP A 72 2.61 7.41 -5.78
C TRP A 72 2.55 7.08 -7.27
N ASP A 73 2.78 8.09 -8.10
CA ASP A 73 2.76 8.02 -9.55
C ASP A 73 4.00 8.74 -10.12
N THR A 74 4.84 8.01 -10.86
CA THR A 74 6.05 8.59 -11.48
C THR A 74 5.77 9.45 -12.71
N ALA A 75 4.58 9.35 -13.30
CA ALA A 75 4.10 10.12 -14.45
C ALA A 75 3.37 11.42 -14.06
N SER A 76 3.04 11.62 -12.79
CA SER A 76 2.43 12.85 -12.24
C SER A 76 3.26 14.13 -12.46
N GLY A 77 4.57 13.97 -12.69
CA GLY A 77 5.53 15.08 -12.70
C GLY A 77 6.07 15.44 -11.31
N LEU A 78 5.60 14.76 -10.26
CA LEU A 78 6.14 14.85 -8.90
C LEU A 78 7.42 14.02 -8.73
N MET A 79 8.11 14.27 -7.63
CA MET A 79 9.32 13.61 -7.16
C MET A 79 9.08 13.01 -5.77
N PRO A 80 9.90 12.05 -5.31
CA PRO A 80 9.72 11.42 -3.99
C PRO A 80 9.57 12.42 -2.83
N LEU A 81 10.28 13.55 -2.89
CA LEU A 81 10.24 14.58 -1.85
C LEU A 81 8.85 15.22 -1.71
N ASP A 82 8.10 15.35 -2.80
CA ASP A 82 6.74 15.94 -2.76
C ASP A 82 5.79 15.04 -1.95
N TYR A 83 5.93 13.71 -2.08
CA TYR A 83 5.19 12.73 -1.28
C TYR A 83 5.65 12.71 0.18
N THR A 84 6.95 12.92 0.44
CA THR A 84 7.46 13.08 1.80
C THR A 84 6.85 14.29 2.50
N SER A 85 6.64 15.40 1.79
CA SER A 85 6.03 16.61 2.37
C SER A 85 4.64 16.35 2.94
N VAL A 86 3.77 15.62 2.22
CA VAL A 86 2.42 15.25 2.71
C VAL A 86 2.47 14.46 4.00
N LEU A 87 3.43 13.53 4.14
CA LEU A 87 3.59 12.73 5.36
C LEU A 87 4.14 13.56 6.53
N LEU A 88 4.98 14.56 6.25
CA LEU A 88 5.53 15.45 7.28
C LEU A 88 4.54 16.53 7.73
N GLU A 89 3.49 16.82 6.96
CA GLU A 89 2.42 17.75 7.36
C GLU A 89 1.61 17.23 8.55
N VAL A 90 1.49 15.91 8.69
CA VAL A 90 0.81 15.26 9.83
C VAL A 90 1.78 14.75 10.91
N ALA A 91 3.06 15.15 10.84
CA ALA A 91 4.02 14.83 11.88
C ALA A 91 3.69 15.54 13.20
N ASP A 92 4.11 14.96 14.32
CA ASP A 92 3.93 15.59 15.64
C ASP A 92 4.48 17.03 15.69
N PRO A 93 3.65 18.04 15.98
CA PRO A 93 4.02 19.45 15.93
C PRO A 93 5.07 19.85 16.97
N THR A 94 5.34 19.01 17.98
CA THR A 94 6.47 19.26 18.91
C THR A 94 7.83 19.21 18.20
N GLY A 95 7.91 18.50 17.07
CA GLY A 95 9.13 18.32 16.28
C GLY A 95 10.12 17.31 16.87
N ILE A 96 9.80 16.65 17.99
CA ILE A 96 10.72 15.72 18.67
C ILE A 96 11.11 14.54 17.76
N GLU A 97 10.12 13.90 17.14
CA GLU A 97 10.34 12.72 16.29
C GLU A 97 10.59 13.07 14.81
N GLN A 98 10.49 14.35 14.41
CA GLN A 98 10.45 14.75 13.00
C GLN A 98 11.69 14.33 12.20
N ALA A 99 12.88 14.43 12.79
CA ALA A 99 14.12 13.99 12.13
C ALA A 99 14.18 12.46 11.95
N GLY A 100 13.70 11.72 12.96
CA GLY A 100 13.59 10.25 12.88
C GLY A 100 12.56 9.84 11.84
N LEU A 101 11.38 10.45 11.87
CA LEU A 101 10.30 10.22 10.91
C LEU A 101 10.75 10.48 9.46
N ALA A 102 11.42 11.60 9.20
CA ALA A 102 11.95 11.91 7.88
C ALA A 102 12.93 10.83 7.38
N SER A 103 13.77 10.30 8.28
CA SER A 103 14.66 9.19 7.97
C SER A 103 13.90 7.90 7.69
N ASP A 104 12.84 7.60 8.44
CA ASP A 104 12.05 6.39 8.23
C ASP A 104 11.32 6.45 6.87
N ILE A 105 10.69 7.58 6.52
CA ILE A 105 9.96 7.78 5.25
C ILE A 105 10.85 7.52 4.03
N VAL A 106 12.12 7.92 4.07
CA VAL A 106 13.09 7.65 2.99
C VAL A 106 13.21 6.15 2.69
N GLY A 107 13.02 5.28 3.70
CA GLY A 107 13.03 3.83 3.53
C GLY A 107 11.81 3.27 2.76
N TYR A 108 10.73 4.03 2.62
CA TYR A 108 9.50 3.60 1.93
C TYR A 108 9.43 4.06 0.48
N LEU A 109 10.12 5.14 0.14
CA LEU A 109 10.05 5.75 -1.19
C LEU A 109 11.22 5.31 -2.08
N PRO A 110 11.02 5.22 -3.41
CA PRO A 110 12.13 4.98 -4.33
C PRO A 110 13.18 6.09 -4.24
N THR A 111 14.45 5.73 -4.36
CA THR A 111 15.52 6.73 -4.54
C THR A 111 15.29 7.55 -5.82
N ARG A 112 15.88 8.74 -5.91
CA ARG A 112 15.76 9.60 -7.10
C ARG A 112 16.16 8.92 -8.41
N ASP A 113 17.23 8.10 -8.37
CA ASP A 113 17.67 7.35 -9.54
C ASP A 113 16.66 6.25 -9.90
N SER A 114 16.18 5.49 -8.90
CA SER A 114 15.12 4.50 -9.10
C SER A 114 13.84 5.12 -9.66
N TRP A 115 13.46 6.31 -9.18
CA TRP A 115 12.30 7.05 -9.66
C TRP A 115 12.44 7.42 -11.14
N THR A 116 13.63 7.84 -11.56
CA THR A 116 13.93 8.17 -12.96
C THR A 116 13.80 6.94 -13.86
N GLU A 117 14.26 5.78 -13.39
CA GLU A 117 14.10 4.52 -14.12
C GLU A 117 12.64 4.06 -14.18
N LEU A 118 11.91 4.11 -13.05
CA LEU A 118 10.51 3.74 -12.98
C LEU A 118 9.62 4.64 -13.86
N ARG A 119 9.95 5.92 -13.97
CA ARG A 119 9.23 6.88 -14.83
C ARG A 119 9.24 6.46 -16.30
N LYS A 120 10.28 5.78 -16.79
CA LYS A 120 10.33 5.28 -18.18
C LYS A 120 9.19 4.30 -18.49
N TYR A 121 8.62 3.68 -17.46
CA TYR A 121 7.53 2.72 -17.55
C TYR A 121 6.21 3.29 -17.04
N SER A 122 6.13 4.61 -16.78
CA SER A 122 4.95 5.26 -16.18
C SER A 122 4.47 4.52 -14.92
N THR A 123 5.41 4.10 -14.07
CA THR A 123 5.08 3.25 -12.93
C THR A 123 4.24 4.00 -11.90
N THR A 124 3.18 3.35 -11.44
CA THR A 124 2.38 3.75 -10.27
C THR A 124 2.47 2.68 -9.18
N GLN A 125 2.23 3.10 -7.95
CA GLN A 125 2.12 2.20 -6.80
C GLN A 125 0.86 2.52 -5.99
N ARG A 126 0.29 1.47 -5.41
CA ARG A 126 -0.76 1.57 -4.40
C ARG A 126 -0.62 0.46 -3.37
N LEU A 127 -1.23 0.65 -2.21
CA LEU A 127 -1.38 -0.38 -1.20
C LEU A 127 -2.83 -0.87 -1.17
N GLU A 128 -2.99 -2.18 -1.03
CA GLU A 128 -4.23 -2.81 -0.59
C GLU A 128 -4.01 -3.29 0.84
N ILE A 129 -4.65 -2.65 1.81
CA ILE A 129 -4.50 -3.01 3.22
C ILE A 129 -5.35 -4.25 3.51
N THR A 130 -4.71 -5.31 3.98
CA THR A 130 -5.38 -6.57 4.34
C THR A 130 -5.68 -6.64 5.83
N GLU A 131 -4.79 -6.11 6.67
CA GLU A 131 -4.95 -6.12 8.12
C GLU A 131 -4.37 -4.86 8.76
N VAL A 132 -4.99 -4.44 9.87
CA VAL A 132 -4.54 -3.34 10.71
C VAL A 132 -4.83 -3.74 12.16
N PHE A 133 -3.81 -3.76 13.00
CA PHE A 133 -3.94 -4.17 14.40
C PHE A 133 -2.86 -3.53 15.27
N VAL A 134 -3.15 -3.40 16.57
CA VAL A 134 -2.11 -3.06 17.56
C VAL A 134 -1.28 -4.31 17.84
N PRO A 135 0.04 -4.31 17.59
CA PRO A 135 0.87 -5.50 17.75
C PRO A 135 0.97 -5.91 19.22
N GLU A 136 1.12 -7.21 19.49
CA GLU A 136 1.12 -7.74 20.85
C GLU A 136 2.31 -7.17 21.65
N ALA A 137 3.50 -7.06 21.04
CA ALA A 137 4.67 -6.48 21.66
C ALA A 137 4.54 -4.97 21.97
N TRP A 138 3.48 -4.28 21.53
CA TRP A 138 3.23 -2.90 21.95
C TRP A 138 2.97 -2.81 23.46
N ALA A 139 2.25 -3.78 24.05
CA ALA A 139 2.01 -3.82 25.49
C ALA A 139 3.33 -3.90 26.27
N ASP A 140 4.24 -4.76 25.83
CA ASP A 140 5.58 -4.89 26.41
C ASP A 140 6.39 -3.58 26.28
N ALA A 141 6.30 -2.90 25.13
CA ALA A 141 6.97 -1.62 24.91
C ALA A 141 6.45 -0.53 25.86
N VAL A 142 5.15 -0.52 26.15
CA VAL A 142 4.53 0.40 27.12
C VAL A 142 5.00 0.10 28.53
N GLU A 143 5.07 -1.17 28.94
CA GLU A 143 5.55 -1.55 30.28
C GLU A 143 7.05 -1.23 30.50
N GLN A 144 7.84 -1.32 29.44
CA GLN A 144 9.28 -1.06 29.48
C GLN A 144 9.65 0.43 29.32
N ALA A 145 8.69 1.26 28.92
CA ALA A 145 8.92 2.68 28.71
C ALA A 145 9.24 3.39 30.03
N GLN A 146 10.25 4.27 30.01
CA GLN A 146 10.53 5.13 31.15
C GLN A 146 9.41 6.17 31.32
N PRO A 147 9.17 6.68 32.54
CA PRO A 147 8.19 7.74 32.76
C PRO A 147 8.45 8.95 31.86
N GLY A 148 7.45 9.31 31.06
CA GLY A 148 7.52 10.42 30.10
C GLY A 148 8.21 10.11 28.78
N GLN A 149 8.64 8.86 28.54
CA GLN A 149 9.20 8.44 27.26
C GLN A 149 8.12 8.33 26.16
N LEU A 150 6.92 7.89 26.52
CA LEU A 150 5.77 7.86 25.63
C LEU A 150 4.82 9.01 25.98
N GLN A 151 4.38 9.75 24.96
CA GLN A 151 3.40 10.80 25.14
C GLN A 151 2.02 10.18 25.47
N PRO A 152 1.14 10.86 26.21
CA PRO A 152 -0.24 10.42 26.38
C PRO A 152 -0.91 10.20 25.03
N GLY A 153 -1.61 9.06 24.87
CA GLY A 153 -2.27 8.72 23.61
C GLY A 153 -1.35 8.09 22.55
N THR A 154 -0.07 7.86 22.87
CA THR A 154 0.84 7.13 21.97
C THR A 154 0.41 5.68 21.81
N THR A 155 0.36 5.20 20.57
CA THR A 155 0.05 3.81 20.22
C THR A 155 0.82 3.37 18.97
N ALA A 156 0.74 2.09 18.62
CA ALA A 156 1.33 1.52 17.43
C ALA A 156 0.30 0.68 16.67
N TYR A 157 0.31 0.78 15.34
CA TYR A 157 -0.48 -0.07 14.45
C TYR A 157 0.41 -0.76 13.44
N THR A 158 0.39 -2.09 13.43
CA THR A 158 0.98 -2.89 12.37
C THR A 158 -0.01 -3.00 11.23
N ILE A 159 0.47 -2.65 10.04
CA ILE A 159 -0.23 -2.72 8.77
C ILE A 159 0.33 -3.91 8.01
N GLU A 160 -0.57 -4.80 7.59
CA GLU A 160 -0.27 -5.82 6.57
C GLU A 160 -1.06 -5.49 5.30
N GLY A 161 -0.44 -5.72 4.16
CA GLY A 161 -1.09 -5.46 2.89
C GLY A 161 -0.34 -5.95 1.68
N ILE A 162 -0.92 -5.69 0.51
CA ILE A 162 -0.37 -6.04 -0.79
C ILE A 162 -0.01 -4.74 -1.51
N ARG A 163 1.28 -4.55 -1.74
CA ARG A 163 1.81 -3.48 -2.60
C ARG A 163 1.64 -3.88 -4.05
N HIS A 164 0.82 -3.11 -4.77
CA HIS A 164 0.65 -3.25 -6.20
C HIS A 164 1.47 -2.20 -6.93
N ARG A 165 2.15 -2.62 -8.00
CA ARG A 165 2.74 -1.72 -9.00
C ARG A 165 2.14 -2.00 -10.35
N ALA A 166 1.88 -0.94 -11.11
CA ALA A 166 1.50 -1.01 -12.51
C ALA A 166 2.44 -0.15 -13.34
N GLY A 167 2.68 -0.53 -14.59
CA GLY A 167 3.47 0.23 -15.54
C GLY A 167 3.25 -0.27 -16.97
N VAL A 168 4.04 0.24 -17.91
CA VAL A 168 3.98 -0.09 -19.33
C VAL A 168 5.37 -0.54 -19.79
N TRP A 169 5.43 -1.71 -20.45
CA TRP A 169 6.65 -2.27 -21.04
C TRP A 169 6.38 -2.65 -22.49
N ASN A 170 7.13 -2.10 -23.45
CA ASN A 170 6.89 -2.31 -24.90
C ASN A 170 5.42 -2.09 -25.32
N ASP A 171 4.80 -1.00 -24.85
CA ASP A 171 3.39 -0.65 -25.07
C ASP A 171 2.36 -1.64 -24.46
N GLU A 172 2.82 -2.62 -23.68
CA GLU A 172 1.96 -3.58 -22.97
C GLU A 172 1.87 -3.23 -21.47
N PRO A 173 0.67 -3.22 -20.87
CA PRO A 173 0.52 -3.08 -19.43
C PRO A 173 1.19 -4.23 -18.67
N THR A 174 1.90 -3.90 -17.60
CA THR A 174 2.50 -4.87 -16.68
C THR A 174 2.17 -4.53 -15.23
N THR A 175 2.03 -5.55 -14.40
CA THR A 175 1.70 -5.39 -12.97
C THR A 175 2.51 -6.35 -12.11
N SER A 176 2.83 -5.92 -10.89
CA SER A 176 3.36 -6.80 -9.84
C SER A 176 2.65 -6.57 -8.51
N ALA A 177 2.61 -7.60 -7.68
CA ALA A 177 2.00 -7.58 -6.36
C ALA A 177 2.95 -8.25 -5.37
N HIS A 178 3.15 -7.62 -4.20
CA HIS A 178 4.02 -8.13 -3.15
C HIS A 178 3.39 -7.87 -1.78
N GLU A 179 3.39 -8.87 -0.91
CA GLU A 179 3.05 -8.67 0.50
C GLU A 179 4.06 -7.72 1.14
N VAL A 180 3.56 -6.84 2.00
CA VAL A 180 4.36 -5.92 2.80
C VAL A 180 3.79 -5.85 4.21
N ALA A 181 4.66 -5.62 5.19
CA ALA A 181 4.24 -5.37 6.57
C ALA A 181 5.11 -4.30 7.24
N PHE A 182 4.50 -3.43 8.03
CA PHE A 182 5.21 -2.37 8.75
C PHE A 182 4.38 -1.83 9.90
N THR A 183 5.02 -1.12 10.83
CA THR A 183 4.35 -0.53 12.00
C THR A 183 4.41 0.99 11.93
N ILE A 184 3.27 1.62 12.16
CA ILE A 184 3.11 3.06 12.33
C ILE A 184 3.03 3.36 13.82
N PHE A 185 3.90 4.22 14.32
CA PHE A 185 3.84 4.77 15.66
C PHE A 185 3.23 6.17 15.58
N LEU A 186 2.19 6.41 16.35
CA LEU A 186 1.39 7.63 16.30
C LEU A 186 0.96 8.04 17.71
N THR A 187 0.53 9.29 17.87
CA THR A 187 -0.10 9.76 19.10
C THR A 187 -1.41 10.48 18.77
N CYS A 188 -2.46 10.20 19.52
CA CYS A 188 -3.71 10.95 19.46
C CYS A 188 -3.88 11.65 20.82
N PRO A 189 -3.61 12.97 20.91
CA PRO A 189 -3.73 13.67 22.18
C PRO A 189 -5.17 13.61 22.72
N PRO A 190 -5.36 13.82 24.04
CA PRO A 190 -6.70 13.88 24.60
C PRO A 190 -7.51 15.05 24.03
N ASP A 191 -8.80 15.12 24.38
CA ASP A 191 -9.71 16.23 24.03
C ASP A 191 -10.08 16.36 22.53
N SER A 192 -9.99 15.25 21.77
CA SER A 192 -10.32 15.18 20.33
C SER A 192 -9.42 16.03 19.44
N ASP A 193 -8.17 16.28 19.88
CA ASP A 193 -7.12 16.74 18.99
C ASP A 193 -6.78 15.67 17.95
N PRO A 194 -6.40 16.05 16.71
CA PRO A 194 -6.08 15.07 15.68
C PRO A 194 -4.86 14.24 16.04
N CYS A 195 -4.81 13.04 15.50
CA CYS A 195 -3.65 12.16 15.61
C CYS A 195 -2.47 12.69 14.79
N TYR A 196 -1.26 12.42 15.28
CA TYR A 196 -0.01 12.80 14.65
C TYR A 196 0.90 11.60 14.45
N LEU A 197 1.62 11.61 13.33
CA LEU A 197 2.61 10.59 12.97
C LEU A 197 3.91 10.84 13.76
N LEU A 198 4.38 9.81 14.46
CA LEU A 198 5.63 9.85 15.21
C LEU A 198 6.76 9.20 14.44
N ARG A 199 6.65 7.90 14.16
CA ARG A 199 7.73 7.07 13.59
C ARG A 199 7.16 5.96 12.72
N LEU A 200 7.99 5.39 11.86
CA LEU A 200 7.68 4.18 11.10
C LEU A 200 8.71 3.11 11.42
N SER A 201 8.29 1.85 11.49
CA SER A 201 9.27 0.75 11.46
C SER A 201 9.96 0.70 10.11
N ILE A 202 11.01 -0.12 10.01
CA ILE A 202 11.56 -0.47 8.69
C ILE A 202 10.51 -1.32 7.95
N LEU A 203 10.37 -1.10 6.64
CA LEU A 203 9.50 -1.90 5.78
C LEU A 203 9.88 -3.39 5.86
N ASP A 204 8.87 -4.26 5.98
CA ASP A 204 8.98 -5.71 6.17
C ASP A 204 9.65 -6.14 7.48
N GLN A 205 9.76 -5.20 8.44
CA GLN A 205 10.19 -5.44 9.81
C GLN A 205 9.18 -4.82 10.79
N PRO A 206 7.92 -5.27 10.78
CA PRO A 206 6.92 -4.77 11.72
C PRO A 206 7.22 -5.23 13.15
N LEU A 207 6.70 -4.47 14.11
CA LEU A 207 6.49 -4.94 15.46
C LEU A 207 5.39 -6.03 15.43
N ARG A 208 5.58 -7.12 16.18
CA ARG A 208 4.71 -8.29 16.20
C ARG A 208 4.00 -8.41 17.54
#